data_AF-A0A3M1L803-F1
#
_entry.id   AF-A0A3M1L803-F1
#
_cell.length_a   1.000
_cell.length_b   1.000
_cell.length_c   1.000
_cell.angle_alpha   90.00
_cell.angle_beta   90.00
_cell.angle_gamma   90.00
#
_symmetry.space_group_name_H-M   'P 1'
#
loop_
_entity.id
_entity.type
_entity.pdbx_description
1 polymer ?
#
loop_
_entity_poly.entity_id
_entity_poly.type
_entity_poly.pdbx_seq_one_letter_code
_entity_poly.pdbx_strand_id
1 'polypeptide(L)'
;MNTRMLLAFHPDNRPHAERIEQNLKGTGLELELLSAEPAAPDDAFARRLADFPGKVLLLVTDNFLKEAACLDRLLPALQNVAEGKGLLPVVAPGEGPEGPVETRFEKVSDIIQYMNHWQEAYLALRRERRQLPPEKIPAFDVKVERVKGISNAIGELLRFLRSVPHIQLEQLESSDYEALFRFAGLSPQTPTPADTPSDPAALVDLIQSSSEDVLEENDAAKGGRQPLSIEKLPPVENQEEPPNNGQRAAKPAPDSAFDEKRFEREIEELTEIQDSLEGEAEAPPTP
;
A
#
# COMPACT_ATOMS: atom_id res chain seq x y z
N MET A 1 23.06 -5.12 -19.24
CA MET A 1 22.97 -5.80 -17.95
C MET A 1 21.56 -5.58 -17.45
N ASN A 2 20.82 -6.64 -17.12
CA ASN A 2 19.46 -6.49 -16.63
C ASN A 2 19.50 -6.09 -15.15
N THR A 3 18.67 -5.13 -14.76
CA THR A 3 18.57 -4.73 -13.35
C THR A 3 17.61 -5.69 -12.66
N ARG A 4 18.15 -6.50 -11.75
CA ARG A 4 17.36 -7.43 -10.93
C ARG A 4 16.73 -6.71 -9.74
N MET A 5 15.44 -6.93 -9.55
CA MET A 5 14.67 -6.40 -8.43
C MET A 5 13.82 -7.50 -7.81
N LEU A 6 13.47 -7.35 -6.55
CA LEU A 6 12.56 -8.25 -5.85
C LEU A 6 11.20 -7.57 -5.73
N LEU A 7 10.13 -8.22 -6.17
CA LEU A 7 8.76 -7.79 -5.94
C LEU A 7 8.15 -8.67 -4.85
N ALA A 8 7.99 -8.10 -3.67
CA ALA A 8 7.46 -8.76 -2.49
C ALA A 8 5.98 -8.41 -2.27
N PHE A 9 5.12 -9.40 -2.04
CA PHE A 9 3.66 -9.23 -1.97
C PHE A 9 2.97 -10.32 -1.14
N HIS A 10 1.68 -10.10 -0.84
CA HIS A 10 0.80 -11.07 -0.21
C HIS A 10 0.24 -12.08 -1.25
N PRO A 11 0.13 -13.39 -0.97
CA PRO A 11 -0.30 -14.40 -1.94
C PRO A 11 -1.57 -14.06 -2.73
N ASP A 12 -2.60 -13.54 -2.06
CA ASP A 12 -3.89 -13.19 -2.70
C ASP A 12 -3.77 -12.03 -3.71
N ASN A 13 -2.72 -11.19 -3.59
CA ASN A 13 -2.48 -10.07 -4.49
C ASN A 13 -1.50 -10.43 -5.62
N ARG A 14 -1.26 -11.73 -5.85
CA ARG A 14 -0.49 -12.24 -7.00
C ARG A 14 -0.93 -11.65 -8.35
N PRO A 15 -2.22 -11.44 -8.65
CA PRO A 15 -2.62 -10.83 -9.92
C PRO A 15 -1.98 -9.46 -10.17
N HIS A 16 -1.84 -8.62 -9.14
CA HIS A 16 -1.13 -7.34 -9.26
C HIS A 16 0.36 -7.56 -9.55
N ALA A 17 1.00 -8.49 -8.85
CA ALA A 17 2.42 -8.75 -9.03
C ALA A 17 2.74 -9.30 -10.44
N GLU A 18 1.91 -10.22 -10.94
CA GLU A 18 2.04 -10.78 -12.29
C GLU A 18 1.75 -9.72 -13.37
N ARG A 19 0.80 -8.82 -13.15
CA ARG A 19 0.53 -7.70 -14.07
C ARG A 19 1.73 -6.77 -14.18
N ILE A 20 2.34 -6.40 -13.05
CA ILE A 20 3.57 -5.60 -13.02
C ILE A 20 4.69 -6.35 -13.76
N GLU A 21 4.92 -7.63 -13.46
CA GLU A 21 5.95 -8.43 -14.14
C GLU A 21 5.74 -8.49 -15.66
N GLN A 22 4.50 -8.76 -16.10
CA GLN A 22 4.14 -8.84 -17.52
C GLN A 22 4.40 -7.53 -18.25
N ASN A 23 4.00 -6.40 -17.68
CA ASN A 23 4.18 -5.08 -18.29
C ASN A 23 5.65 -4.66 -18.38
N LEU A 24 6.52 -5.25 -17.58
CA LEU A 24 7.96 -4.98 -17.59
C LEU A 24 8.76 -5.97 -18.44
N LYS A 25 8.13 -6.98 -19.03
CA LYS A 25 8.81 -7.93 -19.93
C LYS A 25 9.43 -7.18 -21.11
N GLY A 26 10.70 -7.48 -21.38
CA GLY A 26 11.43 -6.87 -22.50
C GLY A 26 12.01 -5.47 -22.22
N THR A 27 11.79 -4.90 -21.04
CA THR A 27 12.27 -3.54 -20.69
C THR A 27 13.71 -3.51 -20.14
N GLY A 28 14.31 -4.69 -19.90
CA GLY A 28 15.61 -4.84 -19.25
C GLY A 28 15.55 -4.91 -17.72
N LEU A 29 14.35 -4.82 -17.14
CA LEU A 29 14.08 -5.12 -15.73
C LEU A 29 13.74 -6.60 -15.56
N GLU A 30 14.36 -7.24 -14.57
CA GLU A 30 14.04 -8.61 -14.16
C GLU A 30 13.45 -8.56 -12.75
N LEU A 31 12.16 -8.90 -12.62
CA LEU A 31 11.51 -9.04 -11.33
C LEU A 31 11.61 -10.48 -10.83
N GLU A 32 12.08 -10.63 -9.60
CA GLU A 32 11.96 -11.86 -8.84
C GLU A 32 10.74 -11.73 -7.92
N LEU A 33 9.75 -12.61 -8.07
CA LEU A 33 8.52 -12.59 -7.27
C LEU A 33 8.73 -13.29 -5.92
N LEU A 34 8.35 -12.61 -4.84
CA LEU A 34 8.37 -13.14 -3.47
C LEU A 34 6.99 -13.03 -2.81
N SER A 35 6.41 -14.18 -2.53
CA SER A 35 5.14 -14.34 -1.80
C SER A 35 5.41 -14.71 -0.34
N ALA A 36 4.65 -14.15 0.59
CA ALA A 36 4.66 -14.58 1.98
C ALA A 36 3.82 -15.85 2.15
N GLU A 37 4.45 -17.01 2.17
CA GLU A 37 3.75 -18.29 2.37
C GLU A 37 3.34 -18.45 3.85
N PRO A 38 2.05 -18.64 4.18
CA PRO A 38 1.59 -18.77 5.57
C PRO A 38 2.23 -19.93 6.35
N ALA A 39 2.60 -20.99 5.63
CA ALA A 39 3.25 -22.18 6.18
C ALA A 39 4.78 -22.08 6.25
N ALA A 40 5.38 -20.98 5.80
CA ALA A 40 6.82 -20.80 5.87
C ALA A 40 7.29 -20.70 7.34
N PRO A 41 8.57 -21.04 7.60
CA PRO A 41 9.19 -20.76 8.90
C PRO A 41 9.02 -19.30 9.29
N ASP A 42 8.95 -19.04 10.59
CA ASP A 42 8.97 -17.68 11.15
C ASP A 42 10.08 -16.85 10.49
N ASP A 43 9.81 -15.57 10.27
CA ASP A 43 10.70 -14.58 9.63
C ASP A 43 11.26 -14.86 8.23
N ALA A 44 10.91 -15.99 7.58
CA ALA A 44 11.48 -16.36 6.28
C ALA A 44 11.29 -15.28 5.20
N PHE A 45 10.13 -14.64 5.17
CA PHE A 45 9.82 -13.54 4.25
C PHE A 45 10.71 -12.32 4.51
N ALA A 46 10.79 -11.88 5.76
CA ALA A 46 11.63 -10.75 6.17
C ALA A 46 13.12 -11.01 5.92
N ARG A 47 13.62 -12.23 6.18
CA ARG A 47 15.00 -12.61 5.85
C ARG A 47 15.27 -12.55 4.37
N ARG A 48 14.38 -13.10 3.54
CA ARG A 48 14.54 -13.07 2.09
C ARG A 48 14.63 -11.65 1.55
N LEU A 49 13.78 -10.75 2.06
CA LEU A 49 13.83 -9.31 1.77
C LEU A 49 15.18 -8.69 2.14
N ALA A 50 15.64 -8.91 3.37
CA ALA A 50 16.89 -8.35 3.88
C ALA A 50 18.13 -8.87 3.12
N ASP A 51 18.14 -10.15 2.74
CA ASP A 51 19.26 -10.81 2.06
C ASP A 51 19.33 -10.51 0.56
N PHE A 52 18.22 -10.10 -0.07
CA PHE A 52 18.19 -9.85 -1.50
C PHE A 52 19.14 -8.72 -1.90
N PRO A 53 20.13 -8.91 -2.79
CA PRO A 53 21.20 -7.93 -3.01
C PRO A 53 20.78 -6.70 -3.83
N GLY A 54 19.62 -6.74 -4.48
CA GLY A 54 19.12 -5.64 -5.33
C GLY A 54 18.05 -4.78 -4.65
N LYS A 55 17.41 -3.93 -5.48
CA LYS A 55 16.30 -3.07 -5.06
C LYS A 55 15.05 -3.88 -4.78
N VAL A 56 14.26 -3.42 -3.80
CA VAL A 56 13.00 -4.07 -3.41
C VAL A 56 11.82 -3.20 -3.78
N LEU A 57 10.88 -3.79 -4.51
CA LEU A 57 9.52 -3.30 -4.72
C LEU A 57 8.62 -4.03 -3.73
N LEU A 58 7.93 -3.30 -2.86
CA LEU A 58 7.02 -3.88 -1.87
C LEU A 58 5.58 -3.53 -2.23
N LEU A 59 4.78 -4.53 -2.61
CA LEU A 59 3.36 -4.34 -2.83
C LEU A 59 2.63 -4.31 -1.48
N VAL A 60 2.15 -3.13 -1.09
CA VAL A 60 1.45 -2.90 0.18
C VAL A 60 -0.05 -2.89 -0.08
N THR A 61 -0.74 -3.92 0.41
CA THR A 61 -2.19 -4.10 0.30
C THR A 61 -2.82 -4.30 1.68
N ASP A 62 -4.14 -4.22 1.80
CA ASP A 62 -4.86 -4.53 3.03
C ASP A 62 -4.56 -5.96 3.51
N ASN A 63 -4.55 -6.95 2.60
CA ASN A 63 -4.18 -8.33 2.94
C ASN A 63 -2.75 -8.41 3.49
N PHE A 64 -1.80 -7.71 2.86
CA PHE A 64 -0.41 -7.69 3.30
C PHE A 64 -0.29 -7.14 4.74
N LEU A 65 -1.03 -6.09 5.06
CA LEU A 65 -1.01 -5.44 6.39
C LEU A 65 -1.80 -6.21 7.46
N LYS A 66 -2.55 -7.25 7.08
CA LYS A 66 -3.32 -8.13 7.99
C LYS A 66 -2.80 -9.56 8.05
N GLU A 67 -1.74 -9.89 7.30
CA GLU A 67 -1.16 -11.23 7.28
C GLU A 67 0.11 -11.34 8.13
N ALA A 68 0.14 -12.33 9.02
CA ALA A 68 1.24 -12.52 9.96
C ALA A 68 2.52 -12.95 9.24
N ALA A 69 2.37 -13.74 8.17
CA ALA A 69 3.48 -14.15 7.32
C ALA A 69 4.21 -12.98 6.66
N CYS A 70 3.47 -11.91 6.33
CA CYS A 70 4.02 -10.69 5.72
C CYS A 70 4.77 -9.83 6.73
N LEU A 71 4.21 -9.66 7.93
CA LEU A 71 4.63 -8.63 8.88
C LEU A 71 5.65 -9.09 9.93
N ASP A 72 5.78 -10.39 10.15
CA ASP A 72 6.70 -10.94 11.13
C ASP A 72 8.17 -10.54 10.84
N ARG A 73 8.75 -9.78 11.78
CA ARG A 73 10.09 -9.17 11.69
C ARG A 73 10.30 -8.29 10.45
N LEU A 74 9.22 -7.78 9.83
CA LEU A 74 9.31 -7.02 8.59
C LEU A 74 9.98 -5.65 8.77
N LEU A 75 9.63 -4.90 9.83
CA LEU A 75 10.14 -3.55 10.07
C LEU A 75 11.68 -3.46 10.02
N PRO A 76 12.44 -4.22 10.83
CA PRO A 76 13.91 -4.15 10.77
C PRO A 76 14.46 -4.58 9.41
N ALA A 77 13.81 -5.52 8.71
CA ALA A 77 14.21 -5.92 7.37
C ALA A 77 14.04 -4.77 6.36
N LEU A 78 12.91 -4.05 6.41
CA LEU A 78 12.66 -2.93 5.50
C LEU A 78 13.55 -1.72 5.79
N GLN A 79 13.84 -1.44 7.07
CA GLN A 79 14.81 -0.39 7.44
C GLN A 79 16.18 -0.68 6.83
N ASN A 80 16.69 -1.91 6.99
CA ASN A 80 17.95 -2.33 6.39
C ASN A 80 17.95 -2.23 4.85
N VAL A 81 16.84 -2.62 4.20
CA VAL A 81 16.70 -2.53 2.74
C VAL A 81 16.67 -1.08 2.27
N ALA A 82 15.94 -0.21 2.96
CA ALA A 82 15.81 1.20 2.61
C ALA A 82 17.15 1.95 2.74
N GLU A 83 17.94 1.65 3.77
CA GLU A 83 19.25 2.28 4.00
C GLU A 83 20.31 1.83 2.98
N GLY A 84 20.28 0.57 2.54
CA GLY A 84 21.35 0.00 1.72
C GLY A 84 21.04 -0.09 0.22
N LYS A 85 19.87 -0.63 -0.14
CA LYS A 85 19.59 -1.16 -1.48
C LYS A 85 18.51 -0.39 -2.22
N GLY A 86 17.65 0.28 -1.47
CA GLY A 86 16.49 1.00 -1.97
C GLY A 86 15.22 0.17 -1.82
N LEU A 87 14.20 0.83 -1.27
CA LEU A 87 12.86 0.32 -1.08
C LEU A 87 11.89 1.25 -1.84
N LEU A 88 10.99 0.67 -2.64
CA LEU A 88 9.86 1.36 -3.23
C LEU A 88 8.57 0.65 -2.83
N PRO A 89 7.80 1.19 -1.88
CA PRO A 89 6.46 0.71 -1.61
C PRO A 89 5.52 1.12 -2.75
N VAL A 90 4.74 0.15 -3.25
CA VAL A 90 3.64 0.36 -4.20
C VAL A 90 2.36 0.00 -3.48
N VAL A 91 1.50 0.98 -3.28
CA VAL A 91 0.22 0.80 -2.59
C VAL A 91 -0.83 0.37 -3.60
N ALA A 92 -1.60 -0.67 -3.29
CA ALA A 92 -2.65 -1.18 -4.15
C ALA A 92 -3.85 -1.64 -3.31
N PRO A 93 -5.05 -1.73 -3.91
CA PRO A 93 -6.17 -2.39 -3.25
C PRO A 93 -5.83 -3.83 -2.84
N GLY A 94 -6.32 -4.23 -1.67
CA GLY A 94 -6.39 -5.63 -1.27
C GLY A 94 -7.58 -6.35 -1.92
N GLU A 95 -7.63 -7.66 -1.72
CA GLU A 95 -8.73 -8.53 -2.11
C GLU A 95 -9.60 -8.84 -0.89
N GLY A 96 -10.89 -8.53 -0.98
CA GLY A 96 -11.88 -8.82 0.05
C GLY A 96 -13.01 -9.71 -0.48
N PRO A 97 -13.85 -10.26 0.43
CA PRO A 97 -14.96 -11.13 0.04
C PRO A 97 -16.03 -10.41 -0.80
N GLU A 98 -16.15 -9.09 -0.67
CA GLU A 98 -17.12 -8.25 -1.39
C GLU A 98 -16.49 -7.47 -2.55
N GLY A 99 -15.21 -7.72 -2.84
CA GLY A 99 -14.44 -7.03 -3.86
C GLY A 99 -13.19 -6.32 -3.30
N PRO A 100 -12.59 -5.42 -4.10
CA PRO A 100 -11.36 -4.75 -3.73
C PRO A 100 -11.50 -3.92 -2.44
N VAL A 101 -10.55 -4.07 -1.53
CA VAL A 101 -10.48 -3.32 -0.27
C VAL A 101 -9.41 -2.25 -0.38
N GLU A 102 -9.77 -1.00 -0.10
CA GLU A 102 -8.82 0.09 -0.20
C GLU A 102 -7.72 0.00 0.89
N THR A 103 -6.47 0.23 0.48
CA THR A 103 -5.31 0.26 1.38
C THR A 103 -4.92 1.70 1.68
N ARG A 104 -4.96 2.10 2.95
CA ARG A 104 -4.60 3.45 3.40
C ARG A 104 -3.76 3.39 4.66
N PHE A 105 -2.73 4.22 4.77
CA PHE A 105 -1.93 4.37 6.00
C PHE A 105 -1.34 5.78 6.14
N GLU A 106 -1.93 6.75 5.43
CA GLU A 106 -1.48 8.15 5.36
C GLU A 106 -1.83 8.88 6.65
N LYS A 107 -3.07 8.72 7.12
CA LYS A 107 -3.59 9.37 8.33
C LYS A 107 -3.36 8.49 9.54
N VAL A 108 -3.37 9.11 10.72
CA VAL A 108 -3.31 8.38 11.99
C VAL A 108 -4.51 7.45 12.15
N SER A 109 -5.70 7.86 11.71
CA SER A 109 -6.91 7.02 11.68
C SER A 109 -6.69 5.73 10.89
N ASP A 110 -6.06 5.82 9.73
CA ASP A 110 -5.77 4.68 8.86
C ASP A 110 -4.79 3.71 9.52
N ILE A 111 -3.89 4.20 10.38
CA ILE A 111 -2.95 3.38 11.14
C ILE A 111 -3.67 2.65 12.29
N ILE A 112 -4.58 3.35 12.98
CA ILE A 112 -5.32 2.81 14.13
C ILE A 112 -6.09 1.55 13.74
N GLN A 113 -6.71 1.50 12.56
CA GLN A 113 -7.46 0.31 12.13
C GLN A 113 -6.59 -0.97 12.09
N TYR A 114 -5.32 -0.86 11.67
CA TYR A 114 -4.39 -1.99 11.64
C TYR A 114 -3.84 -2.32 13.03
N MET A 115 -3.61 -1.30 13.87
CA MET A 115 -3.26 -1.52 15.27
C MET A 115 -4.36 -2.32 15.99
N ASN A 116 -5.62 -1.90 15.84
CA ASN A 116 -6.78 -2.56 16.45
C ASN A 116 -6.92 -4.00 15.92
N HIS A 117 -6.80 -4.21 14.61
CA HIS A 117 -6.82 -5.56 14.02
C HIS A 117 -5.80 -6.51 14.69
N TRP A 118 -4.54 -6.08 14.83
CA TRP A 118 -3.49 -6.92 15.41
C TRP A 118 -3.62 -7.12 16.92
N GLN A 119 -4.16 -6.12 17.64
CA GLN A 119 -4.49 -6.25 19.06
C GLN A 119 -5.61 -7.27 19.28
N GLU A 120 -6.69 -7.21 18.49
CA GLU A 120 -7.78 -8.17 18.54
C GLU A 120 -7.31 -9.58 18.19
N ALA A 121 -6.48 -9.74 17.15
CA ALA A 121 -5.88 -11.01 16.78
C ALA A 121 -5.05 -11.60 17.93
N TYR A 122 -4.25 -10.77 18.61
CA TYR A 122 -3.48 -11.19 19.78
C TYR A 122 -4.39 -11.66 20.93
N LEU A 123 -5.41 -10.87 21.26
CA LEU A 123 -6.37 -11.22 22.33
C LEU A 123 -7.12 -12.51 22.02
N ALA A 124 -7.54 -12.71 20.76
CA ALA A 124 -8.20 -13.93 20.31
C ALA A 124 -7.30 -15.16 20.51
N LEU A 125 -6.04 -15.09 20.08
CA LEU A 125 -5.08 -16.19 20.28
C LEU A 125 -4.85 -16.49 21.76
N ARG A 126 -4.78 -15.46 22.63
CA ARG A 126 -4.64 -15.69 24.08
C ARG A 126 -5.86 -16.39 24.67
N ARG A 127 -7.08 -16.08 24.20
CA ARG A 127 -8.30 -16.77 24.64
C ARG A 127 -8.31 -18.23 24.19
N GLU A 128 -7.92 -18.48 22.94
CA GLU A 128 -7.78 -19.84 22.38
C GLU A 128 -6.74 -20.65 23.17
N ARG A 129 -5.58 -20.06 23.45
CA ARG A 129 -4.50 -20.69 24.24
C ARG A 129 -4.97 -21.25 25.59
N ARG A 130 -5.86 -20.53 26.29
CA ARG A 130 -6.38 -20.95 27.62
C ARG A 130 -7.23 -22.22 27.55
N GLN A 131 -7.75 -22.54 26.36
CA GLN A 131 -8.62 -23.69 26.12
C GLN A 131 -7.85 -24.89 25.55
N LEU A 132 -6.57 -24.72 25.22
CA LEU A 132 -5.76 -25.77 24.62
C LEU A 132 -5.24 -26.77 25.67
N PRO A 133 -5.20 -28.07 25.32
CA PRO A 133 -4.50 -29.07 26.13
C PRO A 133 -3.02 -28.73 26.29
N PRO A 134 -2.39 -29.05 27.44
CA PRO A 134 -0.99 -28.73 27.72
C PRO A 134 0.01 -29.14 26.63
N GLU A 135 -0.24 -30.24 25.94
CA GLU A 135 0.61 -30.79 24.88
C GLU A 135 0.71 -29.89 23.64
N LYS A 136 -0.35 -29.11 23.34
CA LYS A 136 -0.39 -28.21 22.17
C LYS A 136 0.11 -26.80 22.46
N ILE A 137 0.23 -26.43 23.74
CA ILE A 137 0.63 -25.09 24.17
C ILE A 137 1.99 -24.67 23.59
N PRO A 138 3.07 -25.49 23.62
CA PRO A 138 4.37 -25.03 23.14
C PRO A 138 4.40 -24.61 21.67
N ALA A 139 3.74 -25.37 20.79
CA ALA A 139 3.65 -25.03 19.37
C ALA A 139 2.75 -23.80 19.14
N PHE A 140 1.71 -23.65 19.95
CA PHE A 140 0.80 -22.50 19.87
C PHE A 140 1.44 -21.21 20.39
N ASP A 141 2.31 -21.29 21.40
CA ASP A 141 3.01 -20.14 21.98
C ASP A 141 3.91 -19.44 20.95
N VAL A 142 4.45 -20.16 19.98
CA VAL A 142 5.17 -19.56 18.83
C VAL A 142 4.26 -18.62 18.05
N LYS A 143 3.03 -19.06 17.73
CA LYS A 143 2.03 -18.24 17.03
C LYS A 143 1.64 -17.01 17.85
N VAL A 144 1.46 -17.17 19.16
CA VAL A 144 1.10 -16.07 20.08
C VAL A 144 2.22 -15.01 20.13
N GLU A 145 3.47 -15.43 20.27
CA GLU A 145 4.61 -14.50 20.32
C GLU A 145 4.84 -13.80 18.97
N ARG A 146 4.61 -14.49 17.85
CA ARG A 146 4.66 -13.87 16.51
C ARG A 146 3.66 -12.72 16.39
N VAL A 147 2.39 -12.97 16.71
CA VAL A 147 1.32 -11.97 16.62
C VAL A 147 1.51 -10.83 17.62
N LYS A 148 2.00 -11.13 18.82
CA LYS A 148 2.40 -10.12 19.80
C LYS A 148 3.50 -9.20 19.27
N GLY A 149 4.53 -9.78 18.64
CA GLY A 149 5.60 -9.02 18.00
C GLY A 149 5.08 -8.07 16.93
N ILE A 150 4.14 -8.53 16.09
CA ILE A 150 3.50 -7.70 15.07
C ILE A 150 2.65 -6.60 15.70
N SER A 151 1.81 -6.92 16.69
CA SER A 151 0.98 -5.92 17.39
C SER A 151 1.80 -4.79 18.01
N ASN A 152 2.99 -5.11 18.53
CA ASN A 152 3.90 -4.12 19.08
C ASN A 152 4.61 -3.26 18.02
N ALA A 153 4.82 -3.80 16.80
CA ALA A 153 5.60 -3.15 15.75
C ALA A 153 4.77 -2.47 14.66
N ILE A 154 3.50 -2.86 14.47
CA ILE A 154 2.69 -2.42 13.31
C ILE A 154 2.55 -0.90 13.22
N GLY A 155 2.37 -0.22 14.34
CA GLY A 155 2.28 1.24 14.34
C GLY A 155 3.59 1.92 13.90
N GLU A 156 4.74 1.38 14.28
CA GLU A 156 6.04 1.90 13.83
C GLU A 156 6.30 1.55 12.36
N LEU A 157 5.91 0.34 11.93
CA LEU A 157 5.99 -0.09 10.54
C LEU A 157 5.22 0.83 9.60
N LEU A 158 3.96 1.14 9.92
CA LEU A 158 3.15 2.02 9.07
C LEU A 158 3.68 3.46 9.06
N ARG A 159 4.17 3.96 10.19
CA ARG A 159 4.86 5.26 10.24
C ARG A 159 6.12 5.28 9.39
N PHE A 160 6.88 4.19 9.39
CA PHE A 160 8.05 4.02 8.53
C PHE A 160 7.65 3.99 7.05
N LEU A 161 6.65 3.18 6.66
CA LEU A 161 6.17 3.12 5.27
C LEU A 161 5.70 4.49 4.77
N ARG A 162 5.00 5.26 5.61
CA ARG A 162 4.59 6.63 5.30
C ARG A 162 5.77 7.59 5.15
N SER A 163 6.87 7.36 5.86
CA SER A 163 8.08 8.21 5.80
C SER A 163 8.93 7.96 4.55
N VAL A 164 8.74 6.82 3.87
CA VAL A 164 9.43 6.46 2.63
C VAL A 164 8.58 6.88 1.42
N PRO A 165 9.19 7.39 0.33
CA PRO A 165 8.45 7.67 -0.89
C PRO A 165 7.74 6.40 -1.39
N HIS A 166 6.42 6.48 -1.55
CA HIS A 166 5.58 5.40 -2.05
C HIS A 166 4.71 5.91 -3.20
N ILE A 167 4.18 4.99 -4.00
CA ILE A 167 3.36 5.31 -5.18
C ILE A 167 2.13 4.41 -5.22
N GLN A 168 1.00 4.93 -5.70
CA GLN A 168 -0.17 4.08 -5.95
C GLN A 168 0.02 3.24 -7.22
N LEU A 169 -0.49 2.01 -7.24
CA LEU A 169 -0.37 1.12 -8.38
C LEU A 169 -0.99 1.73 -9.64
N GLU A 170 -2.12 2.41 -9.51
CA GLU A 170 -2.81 3.09 -10.62
C GLU A 170 -1.94 4.21 -11.20
N GLN A 171 -1.20 4.92 -10.35
CA GLN A 171 -0.24 5.95 -10.79
C GLN A 171 0.96 5.32 -11.51
N LEU A 172 1.43 4.17 -11.02
CA LEU A 172 2.51 3.43 -11.65
C LEU A 172 2.12 2.94 -13.04
N GLU A 173 0.89 2.44 -13.19
CA GLU A 173 0.34 1.94 -14.47
C GLU A 173 0.06 3.07 -15.47
N SER A 174 -0.53 4.17 -15.02
CA SER A 174 -0.84 5.32 -15.87
C SER A 174 0.39 6.13 -16.33
N SER A 175 1.54 5.91 -15.70
CA SER A 175 2.81 6.56 -16.06
C SER A 175 3.80 5.62 -16.76
N ASP A 176 3.32 4.53 -17.36
CA ASP A 176 4.14 3.52 -18.04
C ASP A 176 5.33 3.05 -17.18
N TYR A 177 5.11 2.91 -15.86
CA TYR A 177 6.11 2.48 -14.89
C TYR A 177 7.34 3.41 -14.79
N GLU A 178 7.22 4.68 -15.16
CA GLU A 178 8.33 5.64 -15.16
C GLU A 178 9.03 5.71 -13.79
N ALA A 179 8.26 5.77 -12.71
CA ALA A 179 8.79 5.79 -11.36
C ALA A 179 9.65 4.56 -11.04
N LEU A 180 9.28 3.38 -11.57
CA LEU A 180 10.04 2.16 -11.39
C LEU A 180 11.34 2.18 -12.20
N PHE A 181 11.32 2.69 -13.44
CA PHE A 181 12.55 2.86 -14.23
C PHE A 181 13.53 3.81 -13.55
N ARG A 182 13.05 4.97 -13.09
CA ARG A 182 13.88 5.92 -12.33
C ARG A 182 14.42 5.26 -11.06
N PHE A 183 13.58 4.53 -10.33
CA PHE A 183 14.00 3.80 -9.14
C PHE A 183 15.07 2.75 -9.47
N ALA A 184 14.97 2.05 -10.60
CA ALA A 184 15.95 1.08 -11.08
C ALA A 184 17.25 1.73 -11.62
N GLY A 185 17.30 3.05 -11.74
CA GLY A 185 18.43 3.77 -12.37
C GLY A 185 18.46 3.67 -13.89
N LEU A 186 17.32 3.34 -14.51
CA LEU A 186 17.14 3.29 -15.96
C LEU A 186 16.42 4.56 -16.44
N SER A 187 16.74 5.00 -17.65
CA SER A 187 15.88 5.95 -18.35
C SER A 187 14.59 5.22 -18.75
N PRO A 188 13.40 5.82 -18.60
CA PRO A 188 12.20 5.27 -19.19
C PRO A 188 12.47 5.08 -20.69
N GLN A 189 12.42 3.83 -21.15
CA GLN A 189 12.42 3.59 -22.58
C GLN A 189 11.01 3.91 -23.04
N THR A 190 10.85 4.98 -23.81
CA THR A 190 9.65 5.13 -24.64
C THR A 190 9.49 3.81 -25.39
N PRO A 191 8.32 3.14 -25.34
CA PRO A 191 8.11 1.95 -26.15
C PRO A 191 8.49 2.31 -27.58
N THR A 192 9.60 1.73 -28.05
CA THR A 192 9.99 1.86 -29.45
C THR A 192 8.79 1.34 -30.22
N PRO A 193 8.14 2.13 -31.08
CA PRO A 193 6.95 1.68 -31.74
C PRO A 193 7.40 0.75 -32.88
N ALA A 194 7.75 -0.48 -32.50
CA ALA A 194 8.19 -1.54 -33.39
C ALA A 194 7.07 -2.01 -34.33
N ASP A 195 5.84 -1.51 -34.15
CA ASP A 195 4.71 -1.69 -35.05
C ASP A 195 4.15 -0.37 -35.61
N THR A 196 4.98 0.69 -35.72
CA THR A 196 4.62 1.74 -36.70
C THR A 196 4.96 1.20 -38.08
N PRO A 197 4.00 0.94 -38.98
CA PRO A 197 4.34 0.72 -40.37
C PRO A 197 5.13 1.94 -40.83
N SER A 198 6.42 1.74 -41.16
CA SER A 198 7.30 2.77 -41.72
C SER A 198 6.90 3.18 -43.13
N ASP A 199 5.71 2.78 -43.57
CA ASP A 199 5.12 3.13 -44.85
C ASP A 199 4.13 4.29 -44.63
N PRO A 200 4.48 5.53 -45.04
CA PRO A 200 3.55 6.64 -44.98
C PRO A 200 2.28 6.41 -45.82
N ALA A 201 2.27 5.44 -46.75
CA ALA A 201 1.06 5.05 -47.47
C ALA A 201 0.05 4.31 -46.57
N ALA A 202 0.52 3.47 -45.64
CA ALA A 202 -0.36 2.74 -44.70
C ALA A 202 -1.03 3.67 -43.67
N LEU A 203 -0.37 4.76 -43.30
CA LEU A 203 -0.93 5.82 -42.45
C LEU A 203 -2.02 6.62 -43.17
N VAL A 204 -1.89 6.85 -44.48
CA VAL A 204 -2.91 7.55 -45.27
C VAL A 204 -4.15 6.68 -45.46
N ASP A 205 -4.00 5.37 -45.68
CA ASP A 205 -5.12 4.44 -45.81
C ASP A 205 -5.91 4.27 -44.50
N LEU A 206 -5.23 4.29 -43.34
CA LEU A 206 -5.89 4.20 -42.02
C LEU A 206 -6.63 5.50 -41.65
N ILE A 207 -6.09 6.67 -42.04
CA ILE A 207 -6.76 7.96 -41.84
C ILE A 207 -7.96 8.11 -42.78
N GLN A 208 -7.87 7.58 -44.01
CA GLN A 208 -8.99 7.60 -44.96
C GLN A 208 -10.10 6.62 -44.57
N SER A 209 -9.77 5.41 -44.11
CA SER A 209 -10.77 4.45 -43.64
C SER A 209 -11.50 4.93 -42.38
N SER A 210 -10.78 5.59 -41.45
CA SER A 210 -11.40 6.15 -40.24
C SER A 210 -12.18 7.46 -40.49
N SER A 211 -12.04 8.10 -41.66
CA SER A 211 -12.75 9.34 -42.00
C SER A 211 -14.11 9.11 -42.68
N GLU A 212 -14.35 7.95 -43.29
CA GLU A 212 -15.67 7.61 -43.85
C GLU A 212 -16.69 7.26 -42.76
N ASP A 213 -16.27 6.59 -41.69
CA ASP A 213 -17.18 6.18 -40.60
C ASP A 213 -17.67 7.36 -39.73
N VAL A 214 -16.86 8.42 -39.56
CA VAL A 214 -17.22 9.58 -38.70
C VAL A 214 -18.18 10.55 -39.40
N LEU A 215 -18.28 10.50 -40.73
CA LEU A 215 -19.19 11.35 -41.49
C LEU A 215 -20.63 10.80 -41.54
N GLU A 216 -20.83 9.48 -41.45
CA GLU A 216 -22.17 8.89 -41.35
C GLU A 216 -22.82 9.10 -39.97
N GLU A 217 -22.05 9.24 -38.89
CA GLU A 217 -22.60 9.41 -37.53
C GLU A 217 -23.05 10.86 -37.21
N ASN A 218 -22.47 11.87 -37.87
CA ASN A 218 -22.77 13.29 -37.59
C ASN A 218 -24.02 13.84 -38.29
N ASP A 219 -24.53 13.19 -39.34
CA ASP A 219 -25.80 13.61 -39.97
C ASP A 219 -27.05 13.16 -39.19
N ALA A 220 -26.91 12.22 -38.25
CA ALA A 220 -28.00 11.75 -37.39
C ALA A 220 -28.23 12.59 -36.12
N ALA A 221 -27.33 13.51 -35.76
CA ALA A 221 -27.35 14.21 -34.46
C ALA A 221 -27.64 15.72 -34.51
N LYS A 222 -28.21 16.25 -35.61
CA LYS A 222 -28.74 17.64 -35.65
C LYS A 222 -30.12 17.72 -34.99
N GLY A 223 -30.14 17.64 -33.66
CA GLY A 223 -31.34 17.68 -32.85
C GLY A 223 -31.13 18.37 -31.50
N GLY A 224 -30.74 19.64 -31.52
CA GLY A 224 -31.02 20.64 -30.48
C GLY A 224 -30.52 20.37 -29.05
N ARG A 225 -29.52 21.13 -28.60
CA ARG A 225 -29.40 21.57 -27.19
C ARG A 225 -28.61 22.87 -27.10
N GLN A 226 -29.19 23.81 -26.37
CA GLN A 226 -28.73 25.18 -26.17
C GLN A 226 -27.48 25.24 -25.27
N PRO A 227 -26.63 26.27 -25.41
CA PRO A 227 -25.50 26.49 -24.51
C PRO A 227 -25.99 26.91 -23.11
N LEU A 228 -25.48 26.23 -22.07
CA LEU A 228 -25.72 26.57 -20.66
C LEU A 228 -24.85 27.77 -20.26
N SER A 229 -25.48 28.74 -19.60
CA SER A 229 -24.85 29.94 -19.04
C SER A 229 -23.98 29.62 -17.82
N ILE A 230 -22.76 30.16 -17.81
CA ILE A 230 -21.82 30.07 -16.68
C ILE A 230 -22.19 31.15 -15.65
N GLU A 231 -22.64 30.71 -14.47
CA GLU A 231 -22.93 31.56 -13.32
C GLU A 231 -21.68 31.76 -12.45
N LYS A 232 -21.44 32.99 -12.02
CA LYS A 232 -20.23 33.46 -11.32
C LYS A 232 -20.20 32.96 -9.87
N LEU A 233 -19.08 32.34 -9.48
CA LEU A 233 -18.75 32.08 -8.08
C LEU A 233 -18.17 33.34 -7.40
N PRO A 234 -18.57 33.67 -6.16
CA PRO A 234 -17.94 34.71 -5.35
C PRO A 234 -16.64 34.22 -4.67
N PRO A 235 -15.73 35.13 -4.26
CA PRO A 235 -14.45 34.78 -3.68
C PRO A 235 -14.60 34.39 -2.20
N VAL A 236 -13.92 33.32 -1.77
CA VAL A 236 -13.86 32.93 -0.36
C VAL A 236 -12.51 33.34 0.24
N GLU A 237 -12.65 33.92 1.42
CA GLU A 237 -11.74 34.75 2.18
C GLU A 237 -10.84 33.89 3.09
N ASN A 238 -9.55 34.26 3.19
CA ASN A 238 -8.54 33.58 4.01
C ASN A 238 -8.84 33.72 5.51
N GLN A 239 -8.72 32.62 6.27
CA GLN A 239 -8.59 32.68 7.74
C GLN A 239 -7.47 31.76 8.26
N GLU A 240 -6.44 32.44 8.76
CA GLU A 240 -5.56 32.24 9.93
C GLU A 240 -5.34 30.85 10.56
N GLU A 241 -4.06 30.47 10.63
CA GLU A 241 -3.50 29.38 11.45
C GLU A 241 -3.38 29.78 12.94
N PRO A 242 -3.54 28.83 13.90
CA PRO A 242 -3.04 28.97 15.26
C PRO A 242 -1.70 28.23 15.49
N PRO A 243 -0.96 28.58 16.56
CA PRO A 243 0.49 28.47 16.59
C PRO A 243 1.06 27.15 17.15
N ASN A 244 2.22 26.84 16.59
CA ASN A 244 3.31 26.00 17.06
C ASN A 244 3.64 26.14 18.56
N ASN A 245 3.67 25.02 19.30
CA ASN A 245 4.26 24.98 20.64
C ASN A 245 5.06 23.70 20.90
N GLY A 246 6.37 23.87 21.08
CA GLY A 246 7.07 23.31 22.24
C GLY A 246 7.59 21.87 22.16
N GLN A 247 8.82 21.74 21.67
CA GLN A 247 9.70 20.60 21.88
C GLN A 247 9.82 20.19 23.36
N ARG A 248 9.77 18.88 23.64
CA ARG A 248 10.49 18.28 24.76
C ARG A 248 11.09 16.93 24.36
N ALA A 249 12.43 16.91 24.31
CA ALA A 249 13.23 15.70 24.18
C ALA A 249 13.28 14.97 25.53
N ALA A 250 13.05 13.66 25.52
CA ALA A 250 13.44 12.76 26.61
C ALA A 250 14.25 11.59 26.03
N LYS A 251 15.43 11.38 26.60
CA LYS A 251 16.36 10.28 26.29
C LYS A 251 15.74 8.92 26.67
N PRO A 252 16.04 7.82 25.97
CA PRO A 252 15.60 6.50 26.37
C PRO A 252 16.54 5.90 27.43
N ALA A 253 15.96 5.23 28.42
CA ALA A 253 16.64 4.30 29.32
C ALA A 253 16.08 2.88 29.09
N PRO A 254 16.85 1.81 29.34
CA PRO A 254 16.65 0.49 28.76
C PRO A 254 15.70 -0.41 29.56
N ASP A 255 15.15 -1.42 28.87
CA ASP A 255 14.39 -2.59 29.34
C ASP A 255 13.12 -2.31 30.17
N SER A 256 12.03 -1.99 29.47
CA SER A 256 10.68 -2.06 30.05
C SER A 256 10.13 -3.48 29.96
N ALA A 257 10.02 -4.16 31.09
CA ALA A 257 9.04 -5.24 31.24
C ALA A 257 7.64 -4.67 30.91
N PHE A 258 6.97 -5.27 29.94
CA PHE A 258 5.68 -4.85 29.44
C PHE A 258 4.60 -4.92 30.55
N ASP A 259 4.00 -3.78 30.87
CA ASP A 259 2.90 -3.68 31.84
C ASP A 259 1.57 -3.89 31.09
N GLU A 260 1.04 -5.11 31.22
CA GLU A 260 -0.21 -5.57 30.60
C GLU A 260 -1.40 -4.64 30.86
N LYS A 261 -1.48 -4.05 32.06
CA LYS A 261 -2.56 -3.13 32.41
C LYS A 261 -2.40 -1.75 31.79
N ARG A 262 -1.16 -1.36 31.52
CA ARG A 262 -0.86 -0.10 30.82
C ARG A 262 -1.24 -0.21 29.35
N PHE A 263 -0.95 -1.35 28.72
CA PHE A 263 -1.34 -1.58 27.33
C PHE A 263 -2.86 -1.66 27.17
N GLU A 264 -3.57 -2.37 28.06
CA GLU A 264 -5.05 -2.39 28.05
C GLU A 264 -5.65 -0.97 28.22
N ARG A 265 -5.04 -0.10 29.04
CA ARG A 265 -5.45 1.31 29.14
C ARG A 265 -5.12 2.13 27.90
N GLU A 266 -3.96 1.95 27.31
CA GLU A 266 -3.59 2.65 26.07
C GLU A 266 -4.55 2.25 24.92
N ILE A 267 -5.10 1.03 24.92
CA ILE A 267 -6.16 0.61 24.00
C ILE A 267 -7.47 1.36 24.29
N GLU A 268 -7.92 1.41 25.54
CA GLU A 268 -9.15 2.12 25.93
C GLU A 268 -9.06 3.61 25.58
N GLU A 269 -7.91 4.24 25.84
CA GLU A 269 -7.65 5.66 25.56
C GLU A 269 -7.59 5.96 24.04
N LEU A 270 -7.00 5.08 23.23
CA LEU A 270 -6.98 5.23 21.76
C LEU A 270 -8.37 5.01 21.14
N THR A 271 -9.17 4.12 21.71
CA THR A 271 -10.54 3.86 21.26
C THR A 271 -11.45 5.05 21.58
N GLU A 272 -11.31 5.64 22.78
CA GLU A 272 -12.02 6.88 23.16
C GLU A 272 -11.65 8.07 22.26
N ILE A 273 -10.40 8.17 21.82
CA ILE A 273 -9.96 9.21 20.87
C ILE A 273 -10.61 8.99 19.49
N GLN A 274 -10.70 7.74 19.02
CA GLN A 274 -11.35 7.45 17.75
C GLN A 274 -12.85 7.76 17.80
N ASP A 275 -13.56 7.35 18.86
CA ASP A 275 -14.97 7.66 19.07
C ASP A 275 -15.21 9.18 19.16
N SER A 276 -14.28 9.93 19.75
CA SER A 276 -14.34 11.39 19.81
C SER A 276 -14.15 12.06 18.45
N LEU A 277 -13.31 11.49 17.57
CA LEU A 277 -13.07 12.00 16.22
C LEU A 277 -14.21 11.66 15.25
N GLU A 278 -14.88 10.53 15.45
CA GLU A 278 -16.03 10.11 14.62
C GLU A 278 -17.33 10.80 15.06
N GLY A 279 -17.47 11.16 16.34
CA GLY A 279 -18.64 11.85 16.90
C GLY A 279 -18.83 13.32 16.46
N GLU A 280 -17.83 13.97 15.85
CA GLU A 280 -17.95 15.35 15.33
C GLU A 280 -18.51 15.43 13.89
N ALA A 281 -18.67 14.29 13.19
CA ALA A 281 -19.10 14.28 11.79
C ALA A 281 -20.62 14.17 11.56
N GLU A 282 -21.43 14.04 12.61
CA GLU A 282 -22.86 13.66 12.48
C GLU A 282 -23.84 14.67 13.11
N ALA A 283 -23.59 15.97 12.98
CA ALA A 283 -24.60 16.99 13.22
C ALA A 283 -25.39 17.28 11.92
N PRO A 284 -26.67 16.89 11.80
CA PRO A 284 -27.47 17.24 10.63
C PRO A 284 -27.67 18.76 10.56
N PRO A 285 -27.68 19.37 9.36
CA PRO A 285 -27.98 20.79 9.23
C PRO A 285 -29.40 21.04 9.75
N THR A 286 -29.49 21.91 10.75
CA THR A 286 -30.76 22.34 11.36
C THR A 286 -31.54 23.18 10.32
N PRO A 287 -32.86 23.01 10.21
CA PRO A 287 -33.67 23.60 9.13
C PRO A 287 -33.82 25.12 9.21
#